data_AF-A0A9P7TYJ7-F1
#
_entry.id   AF-A0A9P7TYJ7-F1
#
_cell.length_a   1.000
_cell.length_b   1.000
_cell.length_c   1.000
_cell.angle_alpha   90.00
_cell.angle_beta   90.00
_cell.angle_gamma   90.00
#
_symmetry.space_group_name_H-M   'P 1'
#
loop_
_entity.id
_entity.type
_entity.pdbx_description
1 polymer ?
#
loop_
_entity_poly.entity_id
_entity_poly.type
_entity_poly.pdbx_seq_one_letter_code
_entity_poly.pdbx_strand_id
1 'polypeptide(L)'
;MPRPNLIAVFRKFPKEIHRVNNGPSVTLRAWSPYRRSYNIVTKQHGLVEAKALNPSTYVAPNGASMGPNSVYQQSLVSWRFRGSDVIVYSVPKGTSLPDDLVLVHERTDHYSLQPAEQMTIDSNPTDTLSRPEHKNHGIHESQC
;
A
#
# COMPACT_ATOMS: atom_id res chain seq x y z
N MET A 1 25.73 -2.04 5.02
CA MET A 1 24.39 -1.42 4.90
C MET A 1 23.52 -2.34 4.04
N PRO A 2 22.33 -2.78 4.50
CA PRO A 2 21.41 -3.51 3.63
C PRO A 2 21.09 -2.63 2.42
N ARG A 3 21.19 -3.16 1.20
CA ARG A 3 20.84 -2.42 -0.02
C ARG A 3 19.37 -2.02 0.05
N PRO A 4 18.99 -0.79 -0.34
CA PRO A 4 17.59 -0.41 -0.39
C PRO A 4 16.85 -1.42 -1.27
N ASN A 5 15.76 -2.00 -0.77
CA ASN A 5 14.94 -2.98 -1.49
C ASN A 5 14.17 -2.37 -2.69
N LEU A 6 14.52 -1.13 -3.08
CA LEU A 6 13.86 -0.34 -4.11
C LEU A 6 14.59 -0.50 -5.44
N ILE A 7 13.93 -1.09 -6.43
CA ILE A 7 14.46 -1.23 -7.79
C ILE A 7 13.99 -0.04 -8.65
N ALA A 8 12.70 0.26 -8.62
CA ALA A 8 12.10 1.33 -9.42
C ALA A 8 10.76 1.81 -8.84
N VAL A 9 10.35 3.02 -9.22
CA VAL A 9 9.06 3.64 -8.84
C VAL A 9 8.34 4.05 -10.13
N PHE A 10 7.05 3.75 -10.23
CA PHE A 10 6.26 3.99 -11.43
C PHE A 10 4.96 4.73 -11.14
N ARG A 11 4.57 5.62 -12.07
CA ARG A 11 3.24 6.26 -12.14
C ARG A 11 2.29 5.56 -13.11
N LYS A 12 2.80 4.61 -13.90
CA LYS A 12 2.02 3.75 -14.78
C LYS A 12 2.48 2.31 -14.61
N PHE A 13 1.57 1.36 -14.70
CA PHE A 13 1.93 -0.06 -14.57
C PHE A 13 2.88 -0.48 -15.71
N PRO A 14 4.11 -0.93 -15.42
CA PRO A 14 5.11 -1.25 -16.46
C PRO A 14 4.81 -2.57 -17.18
N LYS A 15 3.95 -3.40 -16.57
CA LYS A 15 3.46 -4.70 -17.06
C LYS A 15 2.11 -4.99 -16.40
N GLU A 16 1.46 -6.09 -16.79
CA GLU A 16 0.30 -6.58 -16.07
C GLU A 16 0.71 -7.07 -14.67
N ILE A 17 0.01 -6.60 -13.65
CA ILE A 17 0.31 -6.86 -12.25
C ILE A 17 -0.97 -7.30 -11.53
N HIS A 18 -0.82 -8.27 -10.65
CA HIS A 18 -1.92 -8.96 -9.97
C HIS A 18 -1.83 -8.77 -8.46
N ARG A 19 -2.98 -8.68 -7.81
CA ARG A 19 -3.11 -8.74 -6.35
C ARG A 19 -4.01 -9.91 -5.97
N VAL A 20 -3.50 -10.79 -5.11
CA VAL A 20 -4.32 -11.80 -4.43
C VAL A 20 -4.91 -11.18 -3.17
N ASN A 21 -6.23 -11.27 -3.02
CA ASN A 21 -6.98 -10.72 -1.90
C ASN A 21 -7.94 -11.77 -1.32
N ASN A 22 -8.33 -11.60 -0.06
CA ASN A 22 -9.41 -12.38 0.55
C ASN A 22 -10.62 -11.46 0.70
N GLY A 23 -11.68 -11.72 -0.06
CA GLY A 23 -12.83 -10.83 -0.20
C GLY A 23 -12.57 -9.68 -1.17
N PRO A 24 -13.61 -8.88 -1.47
CA PRO A 24 -13.52 -7.79 -2.44
C PRO A 24 -12.75 -6.58 -1.90
N SER A 25 -12.84 -6.28 -0.62
CA SER A 25 -12.21 -5.08 -0.04
C SER A 25 -10.69 -5.23 0.09
N VAL A 26 -9.94 -4.28 -0.48
CA VAL A 26 -8.48 -4.21 -0.31
C VAL A 26 -8.16 -3.42 0.96
N THR A 27 -7.79 -4.15 2.02
CA THR A 27 -7.48 -3.58 3.34
C THR A 27 -5.99 -3.71 3.63
N LEU A 28 -5.36 -2.62 4.09
CA LEU A 28 -3.93 -2.61 4.46
C LEU A 28 -3.74 -2.79 5.96
N ARG A 29 -3.02 -3.84 6.35
CA ARG A 29 -2.78 -4.12 7.77
C ARG A 29 -1.66 -3.23 8.31
N ALA A 30 -1.97 -2.37 9.27
CA ALA A 30 -0.97 -1.67 10.07
C ALA A 30 -0.12 -2.64 10.91
N TRP A 31 1.16 -2.30 11.10
CA TRP A 31 2.03 -3.00 12.02
C TRP A 31 1.48 -2.91 13.45
N SER A 32 1.54 -4.02 14.19
CA SER A 32 1.29 -4.04 15.63
C SER A 32 2.13 -5.15 16.27
N PRO A 33 2.48 -5.03 17.56
CA PRO A 33 3.27 -6.06 18.24
C PRO A 33 2.57 -7.43 18.29
N TYR A 34 1.24 -7.46 18.13
CA TYR A 34 0.42 -8.68 18.17
C TYR A 34 0.21 -9.31 16.78
N ARG A 35 0.64 -8.66 15.69
CA ARG A 35 0.46 -9.16 14.31
C ARG A 35 1.79 -9.50 13.67
N ARG A 36 1.92 -10.74 13.20
CA ARG A 36 3.12 -11.21 12.49
C ARG A 36 3.19 -10.76 11.02
N SER A 37 2.08 -10.31 10.44
CA SER A 37 2.00 -9.93 9.02
C SER A 37 1.27 -8.61 8.85
N TYR A 38 1.93 -7.66 8.20
CA TYR A 38 1.48 -6.29 8.02
C TYR A 38 1.92 -5.78 6.64
N ASN A 39 1.25 -4.74 6.14
CA ASN A 39 1.49 -4.13 4.84
C ASN A 39 2.27 -2.82 4.93
N ILE A 40 2.20 -2.17 6.09
CA ILE A 40 2.57 -0.77 6.28
C ILE A 40 2.97 -0.56 7.74
N VAL A 41 3.82 0.44 7.96
CA VAL A 41 4.20 0.89 9.31
C VAL A 41 3.69 2.31 9.45
N THR A 42 2.87 2.54 10.46
CA THR A 42 2.32 3.86 10.78
C THR A 42 3.16 4.54 11.85
N LYS A 43 3.26 5.87 11.79
CA LYS A 43 3.75 6.72 12.88
C LYS A 43 2.58 7.04 13.85
N GLN A 44 2.80 8.02 14.72
CA GLN A 44 1.76 8.55 15.61
C GLN A 44 0.49 8.87 14.82
N HIS A 45 -0.67 8.58 15.43
CA HIS A 45 -1.99 8.84 14.84
C HIS A 45 -2.29 8.14 13.49
N GLY A 46 -1.69 6.97 13.24
CA GLY A 46 -2.01 6.18 12.03
C GLY A 46 -1.41 6.74 10.74
N LEU A 47 -0.44 7.64 10.86
CA LEU A 47 0.17 8.32 9.74
C LEU A 47 1.07 7.39 8.92
N VAL A 48 0.86 7.32 7.61
CA VAL A 48 1.66 6.58 6.64
C VAL A 48 2.46 7.55 5.79
N GLU A 49 3.77 7.31 5.70
CA GLU A 49 4.68 8.14 4.91
C GLU A 49 4.83 7.65 3.48
N ALA A 50 5.07 8.58 2.55
CA ALA A 50 5.42 8.29 1.17
C ALA A 50 6.90 7.86 1.02
N LYS A 51 7.28 6.75 1.65
CA LYS A 51 8.68 6.29 1.76
C LYS A 51 9.37 6.11 0.40
N ALA A 52 8.61 5.76 -0.63
CA ALA A 52 9.12 5.51 -1.97
C ALA A 52 9.68 6.76 -2.67
N LEU A 53 9.36 7.97 -2.19
CA LEU A 53 9.85 9.21 -2.78
C LEU A 53 11.32 9.50 -2.47
N ASN A 54 11.88 8.89 -1.43
CA ASN A 54 13.29 9.03 -1.10
C ASN A 54 13.99 7.66 -1.08
N PRO A 55 14.62 7.26 -2.18
CA PRO A 55 15.33 5.98 -2.30
C PRO A 55 16.40 5.74 -1.24
N SER A 56 17.07 6.81 -0.78
CA SER A 56 18.16 6.70 0.20
C SER A 56 17.68 6.27 1.59
N THR A 57 16.41 6.53 1.90
CA THR A 57 15.77 6.21 3.18
C THR A 57 14.70 5.13 3.05
N TYR A 58 14.58 4.48 1.89
CA TYR A 58 13.48 3.57 1.62
C TYR A 58 13.56 2.30 2.47
N VAL A 59 12.52 2.05 3.26
CA VAL A 59 12.36 0.84 4.08
C VAL A 59 10.94 0.27 3.97
N ALA A 60 10.87 -0.92 3.39
CA ALA A 60 9.66 -1.73 3.27
C ALA A 60 9.26 -2.38 4.62
N PRO A 61 7.99 -2.80 4.80
CA PRO A 61 6.87 -2.66 3.86
C PRO A 61 6.19 -1.29 3.97
N ASN A 62 5.54 -0.86 2.89
CA ASN A 62 4.83 0.42 2.82
C ASN A 62 3.64 0.40 1.84
N GLY A 63 3.00 -0.74 1.64
CA GLY A 63 1.84 -0.81 0.75
C GLY A 63 1.29 -2.19 0.44
N ALA A 64 0.40 -2.20 -0.54
CA ALA A 64 -0.36 -3.36 -0.97
C ALA A 64 0.52 -4.26 -1.85
N SER A 65 0.87 -5.48 -1.40
CA SER A 65 1.62 -6.41 -2.24
C SER A 65 0.89 -6.76 -3.53
N MET A 66 1.63 -6.78 -4.62
CA MET A 66 1.23 -7.18 -5.95
C MET A 66 2.39 -7.92 -6.65
N GLY A 67 2.12 -8.56 -7.78
CA GLY A 67 3.15 -9.24 -8.56
C GLY A 67 2.69 -9.59 -9.99
N PRO A 68 3.61 -9.80 -10.93
CA PRO A 68 3.27 -10.35 -12.24
C PRO A 68 2.74 -11.79 -12.10
N ASN A 69 2.23 -12.37 -13.19
CA ASN A 69 1.88 -13.80 -13.21
C ASN A 69 3.14 -14.70 -13.21
N SER A 70 3.83 -14.74 -12.07
CA SER A 70 5.02 -15.57 -11.84
C SER A 70 4.65 -16.90 -11.17
N VAL A 71 5.60 -17.83 -11.13
CA VAL A 71 5.46 -19.08 -10.35
C VAL A 71 5.14 -18.78 -8.88
N TYR A 72 5.73 -17.72 -8.31
CA TYR A 72 5.42 -17.31 -6.95
C TYR A 72 3.98 -16.79 -6.84
N GLN A 73 3.52 -15.94 -7.75
CA GLN A 73 2.14 -15.45 -7.73
C GLN A 73 1.12 -16.59 -7.91
N GLN A 74 1.37 -17.51 -8.84
CA GLN A 74 0.54 -18.70 -9.05
C GLN A 74 0.46 -19.55 -7.79
N SER A 75 1.58 -19.72 -7.09
CA SER A 75 1.59 -20.46 -5.84
C SER A 75 0.79 -19.81 -4.71
N LEU A 76 0.71 -18.47 -4.68
CA LEU A 76 -0.16 -17.74 -3.76
C LEU A 76 -1.61 -18.14 -4.00
N VAL A 77 -2.05 -18.10 -5.26
CA VAL A 77 -3.41 -18.49 -5.65
C VAL A 77 -3.68 -19.97 -5.38
N SER A 78 -2.73 -20.86 -5.69
CA SER A 78 -2.98 -22.31 -5.66
C SER A 78 -2.97 -22.93 -4.26
N TRP A 79 -2.04 -22.51 -3.38
CA TRP A 79 -1.86 -23.21 -2.10
C TRP A 79 -1.21 -22.41 -0.97
N ARG A 80 -0.52 -21.29 -1.23
CA ARG A 80 0.14 -20.51 -0.16
C ARG A 80 -0.82 -19.55 0.54
N PHE A 81 -1.71 -18.91 -0.20
CA PHE A 81 -2.69 -17.98 0.37
C PHE A 81 -3.82 -18.76 1.06
N ARG A 82 -4.12 -18.41 2.31
CA ARG A 82 -5.15 -19.07 3.11
C ARG A 82 -6.30 -18.08 3.31
N GLY A 83 -7.32 -18.21 2.47
CA GLY A 83 -8.53 -17.42 2.48
C GLY A 83 -9.70 -18.25 1.95
N SER A 84 -10.91 -17.98 2.44
CA SER A 84 -12.13 -18.67 1.99
C SER A 84 -12.77 -18.02 0.76
N ASP A 85 -12.36 -16.79 0.43
CA ASP A 85 -12.92 -16.00 -0.66
C ASP A 85 -11.78 -15.34 -1.46
N VAL A 86 -11.02 -16.15 -2.20
CA VAL A 86 -9.81 -15.70 -2.90
C VAL A 86 -10.19 -14.98 -4.19
N ILE A 87 -9.90 -13.68 -4.26
CA ILE A 87 -10.09 -12.84 -5.44
C ILE A 87 -8.72 -12.42 -5.98
N VAL A 88 -8.54 -12.53 -7.30
CA VAL A 88 -7.34 -12.04 -7.99
C VAL A 88 -7.72 -10.82 -8.82
N TYR A 89 -7.24 -9.66 -8.40
CA TYR A 89 -7.33 -8.44 -9.20
C TYR A 89 -6.18 -8.41 -10.21
N SER A 90 -6.47 -8.10 -11.47
CA SER A 90 -5.45 -7.79 -12.49
C SER A 90 -5.52 -6.31 -12.85
N VAL A 91 -4.35 -5.68 -12.99
CA VAL A 91 -4.20 -4.32 -13.51
C VAL A 91 -3.38 -4.39 -14.79
N PRO A 92 -3.95 -4.00 -15.96
CA PRO A 92 -3.24 -4.04 -17.22
C PRO A 92 -2.01 -3.12 -17.26
N LYS A 93 -1.03 -3.50 -18.08
CA LYS A 93 0.11 -2.63 -18.44
C LYS A 93 -0.38 -1.30 -18.97
N GLY A 94 0.30 -0.22 -18.61
CA GLY A 94 0.01 1.13 -19.10
C GLY A 94 -1.08 1.87 -18.34
N THR A 95 -1.80 1.20 -17.44
CA THR A 95 -2.78 1.83 -16.54
C THR A 95 -2.09 2.93 -15.73
N SER A 96 -2.64 4.14 -15.75
CA SER A 96 -2.17 5.26 -14.95
C SER A 96 -2.63 5.12 -13.50
N LEU A 97 -1.74 5.45 -12.57
CA LEU A 97 -2.10 5.59 -11.17
C LEU A 97 -2.62 6.99 -10.87
N PRO A 98 -3.53 7.12 -9.88
CA PRO A 98 -3.81 8.38 -9.22
C PRO A 98 -2.52 9.07 -8.72
N ASP A 99 -2.53 10.40 -8.63
CA ASP A 99 -1.34 11.21 -8.26
C ASP A 99 -0.85 10.94 -6.83
N ASP A 100 -1.73 10.46 -5.96
CA ASP A 100 -1.45 10.10 -4.58
C ASP A 100 -0.93 8.67 -4.41
N LEU A 101 -0.73 7.92 -5.51
CA LEU A 101 -0.22 6.56 -5.50
C LEU A 101 0.97 6.34 -6.44
N VAL A 102 1.86 5.44 -6.03
CA VAL A 102 2.97 4.93 -6.84
C VAL A 102 3.01 3.41 -6.78
N LEU A 103 3.41 2.79 -7.89
CA LEU A 103 3.78 1.38 -7.90
C LEU A 103 5.29 1.28 -7.68
N VAL A 104 5.67 0.57 -6.62
CA VAL A 104 7.06 0.32 -6.28
C VAL A 104 7.44 -1.08 -6.73
N HIS A 105 8.54 -1.20 -7.47
CA HIS A 105 9.16 -2.50 -7.74
C HIS A 105 10.22 -2.75 -6.68
N GLU A 106 9.94 -3.74 -5.86
CA GLU A 106 10.85 -4.25 -4.85
C GLU A 106 11.54 -5.51 -5.41
N ARG A 107 12.56 -6.02 -4.73
CA ARG A 107 13.29 -7.26 -5.07
C ARG A 107 12.50 -8.29 -5.92
N THR A 108 13.21 -8.93 -6.85
CA THR A 108 12.66 -9.97 -7.75
C THR A 108 11.44 -9.50 -8.55
N ASP A 109 10.28 -10.10 -8.29
CA ASP A 109 8.99 -9.90 -8.94
C ASP A 109 7.97 -9.27 -7.99
N HIS A 110 8.42 -8.80 -6.83
CA HIS A 110 7.53 -8.20 -5.83
C HIS A 110 7.28 -6.74 -6.15
N TYR A 111 6.02 -6.38 -6.36
CA TYR A 111 5.60 -4.99 -6.49
C TYR A 111 4.72 -4.62 -5.30
N SER A 112 4.65 -3.34 -4.98
CA SER A 112 3.68 -2.85 -4.01
C SER A 112 3.09 -1.51 -4.42
N LEU A 113 1.77 -1.38 -4.26
CA LEU A 113 1.07 -0.11 -4.44
C LEU A 113 1.18 0.70 -3.14
N GLN A 114 1.78 1.88 -3.21
CA GLN A 114 2.14 2.68 -2.03
C GLN A 114 1.68 4.12 -2.15
N PRO A 115 1.51 4.82 -1.01
CA PRO A 115 1.29 6.27 -1.01
C PRO A 115 2.42 7.04 -1.70
N ALA A 116 2.04 8.02 -2.50
CA ALA A 116 2.92 9.03 -3.09
C ALA A 116 2.87 10.37 -2.35
N GLU A 117 2.07 10.44 -1.29
CA GLU A 117 2.02 11.55 -0.35
C GLU A 117 1.73 11.00 1.05
N GLN A 118 1.83 11.85 2.07
CA GLN A 118 1.52 11.46 3.44
C GLN A 118 0.01 11.25 3.59
N MET A 119 -0.38 10.10 4.15
CA MET A 119 -1.78 9.68 4.28
C MET A 119 -2.05 9.15 5.68
N THR A 120 -3.32 9.15 6.10
CA THR A 120 -3.75 8.51 7.34
C THR A 120 -4.50 7.23 7.02
N ILE A 121 -4.48 6.29 7.97
CA ILE A 121 -5.40 5.16 7.95
C ILE A 121 -6.36 5.34 9.09
N ASP A 122 -7.63 5.43 8.74
CA ASP A 122 -8.69 5.52 9.72
C ASP A 122 -8.74 4.22 10.53
N SER A 123 -8.81 4.35 11.86
CA SER A 123 -8.88 3.25 12.81
C SER A 123 -10.22 2.48 12.80
N ASN A 124 -11.07 2.70 11.79
CA ASN A 124 -12.29 1.92 11.57
C ASN A 124 -11.90 0.55 10.96
N PRO A 125 -12.72 -0.51 11.08
CA PRO A 125 -12.34 -1.88 10.66
C PRO A 125 -12.09 -2.04 9.15
N THR A 126 -12.23 -0.97 8.38
CA THR A 126 -11.91 -0.87 6.96
C THR A 126 -10.66 0.01 6.84
N ASP A 127 -9.46 -0.58 6.96
CA ASP A 127 -8.18 0.12 6.71
C ASP A 127 -8.08 0.54 5.23
N THR A 128 -8.73 1.64 4.88
CA THR A 128 -8.59 2.38 3.63
C THR A 128 -7.68 3.59 3.87
N LEU A 129 -6.78 3.87 2.92
CA LEU A 129 -5.95 5.07 2.95
C LEU A 129 -6.85 6.29 2.66
N SER A 130 -6.83 7.27 3.56
CA SER A 130 -7.57 8.52 3.43
C SER A 130 -6.61 9.71 3.62
N ARG A 131 -6.94 10.84 2.99
CA ARG A 131 -6.21 12.10 3.22
C ARG A 131 -6.55 12.63 4.61
N PRO A 132 -5.58 13.19 5.36
CA PRO A 132 -5.91 13.90 6.59
C PRO A 132 -6.75 15.15 6.25
N GLU A 133 -7.98 15.22 6.76
CA GLU A 133 -8.80 16.42 6.63
C GLU A 133 -8.11 17.61 7.31
N HIS A 134 -7.91 18.70 6.58
CA HIS A 134 -7.54 19.99 7.16
C HIS A 134 -8.69 20.46 8.06
N LYS A 135 -8.58 20.22 9.37
CA LYS A 135 -9.46 20.86 10.36
C LYS A 135 -9.14 22.35 10.41
N ASN A 136 -9.79 23.14 9.55
CA ASN A 136 -9.90 24.57 9.71
C ASN A 136 -10.56 24.85 11.08
N HIS A 137 -9.76 25.23 12.07
CA HIS A 137 -10.27 25.85 13.28
C HIS A 137 -10.72 27.27 12.91
N GLY A 138 -11.99 27.36 12.49
CA GLY A 138 -12.71 28.62 12.33
C GLY A 138 -12.84 29.31 13.68
N ILE A 139 -12.51 30.60 13.64
CA ILE A 139 -12.30 31.54 14.74
C ILE A 139 -13.65 32.09 15.21
N HIS A 140 -13.78 32.27 16.52
CA HIS A 140 -14.74 33.10 17.28
C HIS A 140 -15.94 33.70 16.54
N GLU A 141 -17.15 33.31 16.97
CA GLU A 141 -18.31 34.22 16.97
C GLU A 141 -18.62 34.63 18.42
N SER A 142 -18.43 35.92 18.67
CA SER A 142 -18.87 36.62 19.87
C SER A 142 -20.38 36.86 19.77
N GLN A 143 -21.14 36.45 20.78
CA GLN A 143 -22.55 36.78 20.92
C GLN A 143 -22.73 38.27 21.26
N CYS A 144 -23.65 38.93 20.58
CA CYS A 144 -24.37 40.12 21.05
C CYS A 144 -25.84 39.75 21.21
#